data_AF-A0A1N7PRC3-F1
#
_entry.id   AF-A0A1N7PRC3-F1
#
_cell.length_a   1.000
_cell.length_b   1.000
_cell.length_c   1.000
_cell.angle_alpha   90.00
_cell.angle_beta   90.00
_cell.angle_gamma   90.00
#
_symmetry.space_group_name_H-M   'P 1'
#
loop_
_entity.id
_entity.type
_entity.pdbx_description
1 polymer ?
#
loop_
_entity_poly.entity_id
_entity_poly.type
_entity_poly.pdbx_seq_one_letter_code
_entity_poly.pdbx_strand_id
1 'polypeptide(L)' 'MANTLMYEAVAAKLRELYDTHRRPIGPTEIGLALGFDYQQASSRTSPMLKRLVAEGSAKRTPNGKYVPVQESEATG' A
#
# COMPACT_ATOMS: atom_id res chain seq x y z
N MET A 1 -1.85 14.49 -12.40
CA MET A 1 -1.87 15.06 -11.04
C MET A 1 -2.67 14.21 -10.06
N ALA A 2 -3.94 13.85 -10.34
CA ALA A 2 -4.74 12.99 -9.43
C ALA A 2 -4.10 11.62 -9.10
N ASN A 3 -3.47 10.98 -10.10
CA ASN A 3 -2.83 9.67 -9.91
C ASN A 3 -1.59 9.72 -9.00
N THR A 4 -0.89 10.85 -8.95
CA THR A 4 0.29 11.06 -8.09
C THR A 4 -0.13 11.24 -6.63
N LEU A 5 -1.15 12.07 -6.38
CA LEU A 5 -1.69 12.27 -5.03
C LEU A 5 -2.26 10.97 -4.45
N MET A 6 -2.96 10.18 -5.28
CA MET A 6 -3.48 8.88 -4.89
C MET A 6 -2.35 7.87 -4.59
N TYR A 7 -1.28 7.88 -5.39
CA TYR A 7 -0.10 7.06 -5.16
C TYR A 7 0.52 7.37 -3.79
N GLU A 8 0.78 8.65 -3.51
CA GLU A 8 1.38 9.10 -2.25
C GLU A 8 0.50 8.75 -1.05
N ALA A 9 -0.81 8.95 -1.15
CA ALA A 9 -1.75 8.60 -0.09
C ALA A 9 -1.76 7.09 0.20
N VAL A 10 -1.74 6.24 -0.83
CA VAL A 10 -1.68 4.78 -0.68
C VAL A 10 -0.35 4.35 -0.05
N ALA A 11 0.77 4.94 -0.48
CA ALA A 11 2.09 4.63 0.06
C ALA A 11 2.20 4.99 1.55
N ALA A 12 1.78 6.21 1.90
CA ALA A 12 1.78 6.69 3.28
C ALA A 12 0.87 5.81 4.17
N LYS A 13 -0.33 5.49 3.70
CA LYS A 13 -1.28 4.70 4.48
C LYS A 13 -0.85 3.24 4.64
N LEU A 14 -0.21 2.65 3.62
CA LEU A 14 0.40 1.31 3.76
C LEU A 14 1.45 1.29 4.88
N ARG A 15 2.33 2.30 4.92
CA ARG A 15 3.37 2.42 5.95
C ARG A 15 2.77 2.59 7.34
N GLU A 16 1.84 3.53 7.51
CA GLU A 16 1.13 3.78 8.77
C GLU A 16 0.45 2.52 9.34
N LEU A 17 -0.32 1.80 8.52
CA LEU A 17 -1.02 0.59 8.95
C LEU A 17 -0.04 -0.54 9.28
N TYR A 18 1.04 -0.68 8.49
CA TYR A 18 2.06 -1.68 8.76
C TYR A 18 2.81 -1.39 10.06
N ASP A 19 3.18 -0.14 10.32
CA ASP A 19 3.88 0.25 11.55
C ASP A 19 3.00 0.05 12.78
N THR A 20 1.69 0.32 12.65
CA THR A 20 0.70 0.13 13.71
C THR A 20 0.47 -1.34 14.04
N HIS A 21 0.30 -2.20 13.03
CA HIS A 21 -0.15 -3.58 13.22
C HIS A 21 0.97 -4.63 13.11
N ARG A 22 2.15 -4.25 12.60
CA ARG A 22 3.31 -5.12 12.38
C ARG A 22 2.98 -6.39 11.59
N ARG A 23 2.08 -6.26 10.58
CA ARG A 23 1.64 -7.35 9.71
C ARG A 23 1.39 -6.87 8.27
N PRO A 24 1.39 -7.77 7.27
CA PRO A 24 0.96 -7.43 5.91
C PRO A 24 -0.46 -6.83 5.88
N ILE A 25 -0.65 -5.82 5.02
CA ILE A 25 -1.88 -5.03 4.93
C ILE A 25 -2.57 -5.27 3.58
N GLY A 26 -3.89 -5.49 3.60
CA GLY A 26 -4.69 -5.70 2.39
C GLY A 26 -5.08 -4.40 1.66
N PRO A 27 -5.33 -4.44 0.34
CA PRO A 27 -5.82 -3.30 -0.44
C PRO A 27 -7.11 -2.67 0.11
N THR A 28 -8.07 -3.52 0.51
CA THR A 28 -9.34 -3.06 1.10
C THR A 28 -9.11 -2.32 2.41
N GLU A 29 -8.21 -2.80 3.26
CA GLU A 29 -7.88 -2.17 4.56
C GLU A 29 -7.34 -0.74 4.33
N ILE A 30 -6.44 -0.59 3.34
CA ILE A 30 -5.89 0.71 2.96
C ILE A 30 -6.99 1.62 2.39
N GLY A 31 -7.82 1.10 1.49
CA GLY A 31 -8.84 1.90 0.85
C GLY A 31 -9.91 2.41 1.83
N LEU A 32 -10.31 1.58 2.80
CA LEU A 32 -11.21 1.98 3.87
C LEU A 32 -10.58 3.08 4.76
N ALA A 33 -9.29 2.93 5.10
CA ALA A 33 -8.58 3.94 5.89
C ALA A 33 -8.35 5.27 5.15
N LEU A 34 -8.47 5.27 3.82
CA LEU A 34 -8.45 6.47 2.97
C LEU A 34 -9.86 7.05 2.72
N GLY A 35 -10.91 6.45 3.29
CA GLY A 35 -12.29 6.93 3.16
C GLY A 35 -13.02 6.46 1.90
N PHE A 36 -12.52 5.44 1.20
CA PHE A 36 -13.28 4.83 0.10
C PHE A 36 -14.32 3.84 0.61
N ASP A 37 -15.44 3.76 -0.10
CA ASP A 37 -16.44 2.73 0.16
C ASP A 37 -15.86 1.32 -0.05
N TYR A 38 -16.38 0.36 0.71
CA TYR A 38 -15.93 -1.04 0.67
C TYR A 38 -15.90 -1.62 -0.75
N GLN A 39 -16.90 -1.29 -1.58
CA GLN A 39 -17.00 -1.75 -2.98
C GLN A 39 -15.86 -1.24 -3.87
N GLN A 40 -15.27 -0.08 -3.56
CA GLN A 40 -14.23 0.57 -4.36
C GLN A 40 -12.84 0.55 -3.72
N ALA A 41 -12.75 0.28 -2.42
CA ALA A 41 -11.52 0.34 -1.64
C ALA A 41 -10.37 -0.47 -2.28
N SER A 42 -10.64 -1.71 -2.67
CA SER A 42 -9.62 -2.57 -3.29
C SER A 42 -9.26 -2.14 -4.71
N SER A 43 -10.26 -1.82 -5.55
CA SER A 43 -10.04 -1.49 -6.96
C SER A 43 -9.31 -0.16 -7.15
N ARG A 44 -9.53 0.81 -6.25
CA ARG A 44 -8.84 2.10 -6.26
C ARG A 44 -7.39 2.01 -5.80
N THR A 45 -7.08 1.15 -4.82
CA THR A 45 -5.74 1.08 -4.22
C THR A 45 -4.82 0.08 -4.92
N SER A 46 -5.37 -1.02 -5.45
CA SER A 46 -4.59 -2.09 -6.09
C SER A 46 -3.64 -1.62 -7.21
N PRO A 47 -4.00 -0.69 -8.10
CA PRO A 47 -3.07 -0.19 -9.12
C PRO A 47 -1.85 0.52 -8.51
N MET A 48 -2.04 1.31 -7.46
CA MET A 48 -0.94 2.03 -6.79
C MET A 48 -0.04 1.06 -6.03
N LEU A 49 -0.63 0.05 -5.38
CA LEU A 49 0.12 -1.00 -4.69
C LEU A 49 0.98 -1.84 -5.64
N LYS A 50 0.45 -2.18 -6.82
CA LYS A 50 1.24 -2.87 -7.87
C LYS A 50 2.41 -2.00 -8.35
N ARG A 51 2.19 -0.69 -8.47
CA ARG A 51 3.23 0.27 -8.84
C ARG A 51 4.33 0.34 -7.77
N LEU A 52 3.97 0.43 -6.49
CA LEU A 52 4.93 0.40 -5.37
C LEU A 52 5.80 -0.87 -5.38
N VAL A 53 5.22 -2.02 -5.76
CA VAL A 53 5.98 -3.27 -5.91
C VAL A 53 6.95 -3.21 -7.09
N ALA A 54 6.50 -2.70 -8.25
CA ALA A 54 7.36 -2.55 -9.41
C ALA A 54 8.53 -1.57 -9.16
N GLU A 55 8.33 -0.56 -8.33
CA GLU A 55 9.34 0.42 -7.91
C GLU A 55 10.18 -0.05 -6.71
N GLY A 56 9.98 -1.27 -6.21
CA GLY A 56 10.74 -1.83 -5.09
C GLY A 56 10.42 -1.22 -3.71
N SER A 57 9.44 -0.32 -3.63
CA SER A 57 9.03 0.34 -2.38
C SER A 57 8.07 -0.50 -1.53
N ALA A 58 7.54 -1.60 -2.06
CA ALA A 58 6.73 -2.57 -1.34
C ALA A 58 6.95 -4.00 -1.85
N LYS A 59 6.63 -4.99 -1.00
CA LYS A 59 6.60 -6.42 -1.34
C LYS A 59 5.16 -6.93 -1.26
N ARG A 60 4.73 -7.73 -2.25
CA ARG A 60 3.43 -8.40 -2.23
C ARG A 60 3.58 -9.82 -1.70
N THR A 61 2.77 -10.19 -0.72
CA THR A 61 2.75 -11.53 -0.13
C THR A 61 1.91 -12.50 -0.97
N PRO A 62 2.09 -13.82 -0.83
CA PRO A 62 1.31 -14.82 -1.57
C PRO A 62 -0.21 -14.72 -1.38
N ASN A 63 -0.67 -14.28 -0.20
CA ASN A 63 -2.09 -14.05 0.09
C ASN A 63 -2.62 -12.68 -0.39
N GLY A 64 -1.86 -11.96 -1.22
CA GLY A 64 -2.31 -10.73 -1.87
C GLY A 64 -2.27 -9.47 -0.99
N LYS A 65 -1.58 -9.52 0.16
CA LYS A 65 -1.32 -8.37 1.03
C LYS A 65 0.02 -7.72 0.70
N TYR A 66 0.30 -6.58 1.32
CA TYR A 66 1.47 -5.77 1.02
C TYR A 66 2.24 -5.41 2.29
N VAL A 67 3.56 -5.32 2.15
CA VAL A 67 4.51 -4.91 3.19
C VAL A 67 5.34 -3.77 2.59
N PRO A 68 5.46 -2.60 3.25
CA PRO A 68 6.36 -1.55 2.80
C PRO A 68 7.81 -2.01 2.96
N VAL A 69 8.68 -1.68 1.99
CA VAL A 69 10.12 -1.83 2.18
C VAL A 69 10.60 -0.63 2.99
N GLN A 70 11.30 -0.88 4.09
CA GLN A 70 11.93 0.20 4.87
C GLN A 70 13.19 0.63 4.12
N GLU A 71 13.41 1.94 3.99
CA GLU A 71 14.57 2.50 3.27
C GLU A 71 15.92 2.01 3.83
N SER A 72 15.94 1.48 5.06
CA SER A 72 17.09 0.84 5.68
C SER A 72 17.51 -0.50 5.07
N GLU A 73 16.71 -1.12 4.19
CA GLU A 73 17.08 -2.36 3.48
C GLU A 73 17.70 -2.11 2.09
N ALA A 74 17.83 -0.86 1.63
CA ALA A 74 18.38 -0.53 0.30
C ALA A 74 19.92 -0.49 0.23
N THR A 75 20.60 -0.85 1.32
CA THR A 75 22.07 -0.98 1.36
C THR A 75 22.45 -2.35 1.94
N GLY A 76 22.60 -3.32 1.04
CA GLY A 76 23.10 -4.66 1.33
C GLY A 76 23.63 -5.29 0.04
#